data_AF-M2QU11-F1
#
_entry.id   AF-M2QU11-F1
#
_cell.length_a   1.000
_cell.length_b   1.000
_cell.length_c   1.000
_cell.angle_alpha   90.00
_cell.angle_beta   90.00
_cell.angle_gamma   90.00
#
_symmetry.space_group_name_H-M   'P 1'
#
loop_
_entity.id
_entity.type
_entity.pdbx_description
1 polymer ?
#
loop_
_entity_poly.entity_id
_entity_poly.type
_entity_poly.pdbx_seq_one_letter_code
_entity_poly.pdbx_strand_id
1 'polypeptide(L)'
;MHRPQTNRVEDAEVHGHVVQVGQVHGDLVVGAGAGQAPALTPLREADPVRLGVHRPIRLGDDTSMPDYVPRDIDPELRSLVGEAAEAGGFVLVVGGSSVGKTRSLFEALRAVVPDWSLAHPSGEQWLTGLDRVVVWLDELQQYLNGRDGLTASDVRDLLGRGVIVVATLWPHYYDTYTRTTQTVEDDRFAFERELLKLATVVRLGTDFTAAETERAQKAATHDDRLRHALEAKDFGVAQVLAAAPQIVHRWENASGYARAVLTAAMDCVLLGAQQPVPAEVFRAAAPGYCTPAERAGAPPDWFEKALAYAT
;
A
#
# COMPACT_ATOMS: atom_id res chain seq x y z
N MET A 1 -47.18 -31.65 26.86
CA MET A 1 -47.43 -30.73 25.73
C MET A 1 -46.38 -29.62 25.82
N HIS A 2 -45.26 -29.78 25.11
CA HIS A 2 -44.16 -28.81 25.12
C HIS A 2 -44.49 -27.68 24.12
N ARG A 3 -44.48 -26.43 24.59
CA ARG A 3 -44.58 -25.28 23.68
C ARG A 3 -43.25 -25.13 22.92
N PRO A 4 -43.25 -24.90 21.61
CA PRO A 4 -42.02 -24.56 20.89
C PRO A 4 -41.50 -23.21 21.41
N GLN A 5 -40.22 -23.15 21.76
CA GLN A 5 -39.52 -21.91 22.05
C GLN A 5 -39.26 -21.19 20.74
N THR A 6 -39.84 -20.01 20.56
CA THR A 6 -39.52 -19.10 19.46
C THR A 6 -38.37 -18.19 19.89
N ASN A 7 -37.19 -18.36 19.28
CA ASN A 7 -36.12 -17.38 19.39
C ASN A 7 -36.50 -16.16 18.55
N ARG A 8 -36.81 -15.04 19.21
CA ARG A 8 -37.09 -13.76 18.55
C ARG A 8 -36.02 -12.76 18.98
N VAL A 9 -35.23 -12.30 18.03
CA VAL A 9 -34.20 -11.26 18.21
C VAL A 9 -34.67 -10.07 17.37
N GLU A 10 -35.11 -9.00 18.03
CA GLU A 10 -35.50 -7.74 17.40
C GLU A 10 -34.67 -6.62 18.02
N ASP A 11 -34.18 -5.70 17.18
CA ASP A 11 -33.39 -4.51 17.56
C ASP A 11 -32.11 -4.79 18.38
N ALA A 12 -31.52 -5.98 18.22
CA ALA A 12 -30.28 -6.36 18.91
C ALA A 12 -29.12 -6.53 17.94
N GLU A 13 -27.96 -6.00 18.32
CA GLU A 13 -26.69 -6.18 17.61
C GLU A 13 -26.07 -7.52 18.05
N VAL A 14 -25.96 -8.48 17.14
CA VAL A 14 -25.37 -9.79 17.45
C VAL A 14 -23.93 -9.83 16.97
N HIS A 15 -22.99 -9.78 17.91
CA HIS A 15 -21.58 -10.00 17.62
C HIS A 15 -21.26 -11.51 17.68
N GLY A 16 -21.14 -12.16 16.52
CA GLY A 16 -20.72 -13.57 16.40
C GLY A 16 -21.65 -14.44 15.53
N HIS A 17 -21.41 -15.76 15.52
CA HIS A 17 -22.22 -16.71 14.76
C HIS A 17 -23.56 -17.00 15.44
N VAL A 18 -24.67 -16.78 14.73
CA VAL A 18 -25.99 -17.27 15.13
C VAL A 18 -26.22 -18.62 14.48
N VAL A 19 -26.40 -19.66 15.29
CA VAL A 19 -26.76 -21.00 14.81
C VAL A 19 -28.21 -21.28 15.16
N GLN A 20 -29.08 -21.37 14.15
CA GLN A 20 -30.45 -21.81 14.31
C GLN A 20 -30.58 -23.29 13.93
N VAL A 21 -31.16 -24.08 14.83
CA VAL A 21 -31.39 -25.52 14.65
C VAL A 21 -32.89 -25.77 14.57
N GLY A 22 -33.38 -26.23 13.43
CA GLY A 22 -34.81 -26.52 13.19
C GLY A 22 -35.34 -26.01 11.84
N GLN A 23 -36.62 -26.26 11.55
CA GLN A 23 -37.30 -25.73 10.35
C GLN A 23 -37.70 -24.26 10.57
N VAL A 24 -37.39 -23.40 9.60
CA VAL A 24 -37.82 -22.00 9.57
C VAL A 24 -39.17 -21.91 8.88
N HIS A 25 -40.16 -21.32 9.54
CA HIS A 25 -41.45 -20.99 8.93
C HIS A 25 -41.59 -19.46 8.88
N GLY A 26 -41.44 -18.88 7.69
CA GLY A 26 -41.50 -17.43 7.45
C GLY A 26 -40.29 -16.89 6.66
N ASP A 27 -40.33 -15.62 6.30
CA ASP A 27 -39.24 -14.96 5.57
C ASP A 27 -38.06 -14.66 6.51
N LEU A 28 -36.85 -15.03 6.08
CA LEU A 28 -35.61 -14.69 6.77
C LEU A 28 -35.00 -13.46 6.11
N VAL A 29 -34.98 -12.34 6.83
CA VAL A 29 -34.27 -11.11 6.41
C VAL A 29 -33.01 -10.99 7.24
N VAL A 30 -31.86 -11.29 6.63
CA VAL A 30 -30.55 -10.97 7.23
C VAL A 30 -30.20 -9.56 6.83
N GLY A 31 -30.49 -8.60 7.73
CA GLY A 31 -29.97 -7.26 7.60
C GLY A 31 -28.47 -7.29 7.89
N ALA A 32 -27.63 -7.12 6.87
CA ALA A 32 -26.27 -6.68 7.13
C ALA A 32 -26.39 -5.34 7.87
N GLY A 33 -25.99 -5.30 9.14
CA GLY A 33 -25.80 -4.02 9.83
C GLY A 33 -24.98 -3.14 8.90
N ALA A 34 -25.43 -1.91 8.68
CA ALA A 34 -24.76 -0.98 7.78
C ALA A 34 -23.30 -0.86 8.24
N GLY A 35 -22.41 -1.61 7.58
CA GLY A 35 -20.98 -1.47 7.77
C GLY A 35 -20.69 0.00 7.58
N GLN A 36 -20.08 0.62 8.59
CA GLN A 36 -19.81 2.04 8.58
C GLN A 36 -19.08 2.35 7.27
N ALA A 37 -19.73 3.08 6.38
CA ALA A 37 -19.17 3.39 5.07
C ALA A 37 -17.77 3.96 5.29
N PRO A 38 -16.76 3.52 4.52
CA PRO A 38 -15.40 3.97 4.71
C PRO A 38 -15.37 5.50 4.75
N ALA A 39 -14.63 6.08 5.69
CA ALA A 39 -14.52 7.53 5.80
C ALA A 39 -13.88 8.09 4.52
N LEU A 40 -14.73 8.58 3.62
CA LEU A 40 -14.32 9.14 2.35
C LEU A 40 -13.73 10.55 2.59
N THR A 41 -12.45 10.71 2.30
CA THR A 41 -11.75 12.00 2.42
C THR A 41 -11.64 12.62 1.03
N PRO A 42 -12.03 13.90 0.82
CA PRO A 42 -11.74 14.58 -0.43
C PRO A 42 -10.23 14.61 -0.67
N LEU A 43 -9.81 14.34 -1.90
CA LEU A 43 -8.39 14.18 -2.21
C LEU A 43 -7.55 15.42 -1.88
N ARG A 44 -8.10 16.63 -2.06
CA ARG A 44 -7.44 17.90 -1.69
C ARG A 44 -7.13 18.03 -0.19
N GLU A 45 -7.84 17.28 0.66
CA GLU A 45 -7.69 17.25 2.12
C GLU A 45 -6.93 16.00 2.61
N ALA A 46 -6.59 15.07 1.70
CA ALA A 46 -5.89 13.85 2.05
C ALA A 46 -4.43 14.12 2.45
N ASP A 47 -3.98 13.45 3.51
CA ASP A 47 -2.59 13.45 3.94
C ASP A 47 -1.80 12.43 3.10
N PRO A 48 -0.84 12.86 2.26
CA PRO A 48 -0.06 11.95 1.42
C PRO A 48 0.71 10.90 2.24
N VAL A 49 1.09 11.20 3.48
CA VAL A 49 1.79 10.24 4.35
C VAL A 49 0.88 9.07 4.74
N ARG A 50 -0.43 9.34 4.91
CA ARG A 50 -1.43 8.28 5.16
C ARG A 50 -1.72 7.43 3.92
N LEU A 51 -1.24 7.84 2.75
CA LEU A 51 -1.39 7.13 1.48
C LEU A 51 -0.12 6.38 1.06
N GLY A 52 0.87 6.29 1.95
CA GLY A 52 2.13 5.58 1.71
C GLY A 52 3.28 6.46 1.23
N VAL A 53 3.10 7.79 1.08
CA VAL A 53 4.24 8.67 0.82
C VAL A 53 5.15 8.69 2.06
N HIS A 54 6.40 8.30 1.88
CA HIS A 54 7.37 8.30 2.98
C HIS A 54 7.49 9.68 3.62
N ARG A 55 7.60 9.69 4.95
CA ARG A 55 8.00 10.89 5.69
C ARG A 55 9.37 11.35 5.18
N PRO A 56 9.55 12.66 4.99
CA PRO A 56 10.76 13.13 4.36
C PRO A 56 11.95 13.09 5.31
N ILE A 57 13.14 13.16 4.72
CA ILE A 57 14.36 13.49 5.45
C ILE A 57 14.14 14.76 6.28
N ARG A 58 14.56 14.71 7.55
CA ARG A 58 14.52 15.86 8.45
C ARG A 58 15.85 16.59 8.40
N LEU A 59 15.79 17.89 8.09
CA LEU A 59 16.89 18.82 8.28
C LEU A 59 16.44 19.81 9.36
N GLY A 60 17.03 19.71 10.56
CA GLY A 60 16.51 20.39 11.74
C GLY A 60 15.15 19.83 12.17
N ASP A 61 14.25 20.72 12.62
CA ASP A 61 12.94 20.38 13.16
C ASP A 61 11.80 20.41 12.13
N ASP A 62 12.10 20.65 10.85
CA ASP A 62 11.07 20.72 9.80
C ASP A 62 10.50 19.32 9.47
N THR A 63 9.20 19.15 9.73
CA THR A 63 8.45 17.92 9.45
C THR A 63 7.48 18.06 8.27
N SER A 64 7.45 19.21 7.59
CA SER A 64 6.62 19.44 6.40
C SER A 64 6.99 18.50 5.26
N MET A 65 6.13 18.33 4.26
CA MET A 65 6.55 17.65 3.03
C MET A 65 7.46 18.56 2.20
N PRO A 66 8.54 18.04 1.57
CA PRO A 66 9.32 18.80 0.62
C PRO A 66 8.46 19.18 -0.59
N ASP A 67 8.91 20.22 -1.27
CA ASP A 67 8.29 20.66 -2.50
C ASP A 67 8.31 19.53 -3.53
N TYR A 68 7.18 19.34 -4.20
CA TYR A 68 7.08 18.34 -5.24
C TYR A 68 7.83 18.82 -6.48
N VAL A 69 8.86 18.09 -6.89
CA VAL A 69 9.51 18.30 -8.18
C VAL A 69 8.69 17.57 -9.24
N PRO A 70 8.10 18.28 -10.22
CA PRO A 70 7.34 17.64 -11.28
C PRO A 70 8.18 16.59 -12.00
N ARG A 71 7.61 15.40 -12.21
CA ARG A 71 8.25 14.29 -12.93
C ARG A 71 7.85 14.34 -14.40
N ASP A 72 8.71 13.79 -15.26
CA ASP A 72 8.45 13.75 -16.71
C ASP A 72 7.22 12.89 -17.06
N ILE A 73 6.84 11.97 -16.16
CA ILE A 73 5.61 11.15 -16.30
C ILE A 73 4.33 11.90 -15.89
N ASP A 74 4.43 13.05 -15.22
CA ASP A 74 3.24 13.72 -14.67
C ASP A 74 2.22 14.17 -15.72
N PRO A 75 2.62 14.69 -16.91
CA PRO A 75 1.66 15.02 -17.95
C PRO A 75 0.87 13.78 -18.42
N GLU A 76 1.54 12.64 -18.58
CA GLU A 76 0.90 11.37 -18.94
C GLU A 76 -0.05 10.91 -17.83
N LEU A 77 0.40 10.90 -16.56
CA LEU A 77 -0.46 10.55 -15.43
C LEU A 77 -1.70 11.43 -15.34
N ARG A 78 -1.57 12.74 -15.54
CA ARG A 78 -2.71 13.67 -15.51
C ARG A 78 -3.68 13.41 -16.66
N SER A 79 -3.19 13.09 -17.86
CA SER A 79 -4.04 12.69 -18.99
C SER A 79 -4.84 11.44 -18.66
N LEU A 80 -4.16 10.39 -18.17
CA LEU A 80 -4.79 9.12 -17.83
C LEU A 80 -5.81 9.25 -16.70
N VAL A 81 -5.52 10.06 -15.69
CA VAL A 81 -6.48 10.36 -14.61
C VAL A 81 -7.69 11.13 -15.17
N GLY A 82 -7.47 12.10 -16.07
CA GLY A 82 -8.56 12.84 -16.71
C GLY A 82 -9.47 11.94 -17.54
N GLU A 83 -8.89 11.03 -18.32
CA GLU A 83 -9.63 10.01 -19.08
C GLU A 83 -10.41 9.06 -18.13
N ALA A 84 -9.77 8.61 -17.05
CA ALA A 84 -10.40 7.75 -16.05
C ALA A 84 -11.53 8.46 -15.29
N ALA A 85 -11.49 9.79 -15.15
CA ALA A 85 -12.55 10.55 -14.48
C ALA A 85 -13.87 10.59 -15.27
N GLU A 86 -13.83 10.36 -16.59
CA GLU A 86 -15.02 10.38 -17.46
C GLU A 86 -15.77 9.04 -17.45
N ALA A 87 -15.05 7.92 -17.44
CA ALA A 87 -15.64 6.58 -17.64
C ALA A 87 -15.19 5.52 -16.62
N GLY A 88 -14.36 5.88 -15.65
CA GLY A 88 -13.61 4.94 -14.83
C GLY A 88 -12.32 4.52 -15.53
N GLY A 89 -11.32 4.13 -14.76
CA GLY A 89 -10.04 3.68 -15.31
C GLY A 89 -9.12 3.10 -14.25
N PHE A 90 -8.16 2.28 -14.68
CA PHE A 90 -7.14 1.71 -13.80
C PHE A 90 -5.76 2.21 -14.23
N VAL A 91 -5.13 3.05 -13.41
CA VAL A 91 -3.78 3.57 -13.64
C VAL A 91 -2.79 2.91 -12.67
N LEU A 92 -1.78 2.23 -13.21
CA LEU A 92 -0.75 1.56 -12.42
C LEU A 92 0.61 2.20 -12.65
N VAL A 93 1.28 2.63 -11.59
CA VAL A 93 2.67 3.12 -11.65
C VAL A 93 3.65 2.05 -11.19
N VAL A 94 4.55 1.65 -12.08
CA VAL A 94 5.60 0.66 -11.82
C VAL A 94 6.95 1.34 -11.66
N GLY A 95 7.67 1.04 -10.58
CA GLY A 95 8.96 1.68 -10.30
C GLY A 95 9.63 1.17 -9.02
N GLY A 96 10.94 1.39 -8.92
CA GLY A 96 11.76 0.91 -7.79
C GLY A 96 11.32 1.41 -6.42
N SER A 97 11.98 0.93 -5.36
CA SER A 97 11.73 1.41 -4.01
C SER A 97 12.11 2.89 -3.87
N SER A 98 11.23 3.66 -3.24
CA SER A 98 11.42 5.09 -2.93
C SER A 98 11.75 6.01 -4.13
N VAL A 99 11.35 5.65 -5.36
CA VAL A 99 11.58 6.48 -6.55
C VAL A 99 10.52 7.59 -6.77
N GLY A 100 9.48 7.61 -5.93
CA GLY A 100 8.44 8.65 -5.95
C GLY A 100 7.08 8.24 -6.53
N LYS A 101 6.82 6.94 -6.79
CA LYS A 101 5.55 6.44 -7.39
C LYS A 101 4.30 7.02 -6.72
N THR A 102 4.20 6.81 -5.42
CA THR A 102 3.06 7.17 -4.57
C THR A 102 2.87 8.69 -4.55
N ARG A 103 3.96 9.48 -4.50
CA ARG A 103 3.89 10.94 -4.54
C ARG A 103 3.47 11.46 -5.92
N SER A 104 3.99 10.91 -7.02
CA SER A 104 3.60 11.33 -8.37
C SER A 104 2.13 11.03 -8.67
N LEU A 105 1.63 9.85 -8.28
CA LEU A 105 0.19 9.55 -8.37
C LEU A 105 -0.67 10.51 -7.56
N PHE A 106 -0.26 10.80 -6.32
CA PHE A 106 -0.99 11.72 -5.44
C PHE A 106 -1.11 13.10 -6.08
N GLU A 107 0.00 13.64 -6.60
CA GLU A 107 0.03 14.96 -7.23
C GLU A 107 -0.74 15.01 -8.55
N ALA A 108 -0.71 13.94 -9.35
CA ALA A 108 -1.51 13.84 -10.56
C ALA A 108 -3.02 13.83 -10.24
N LEU A 109 -3.45 13.00 -9.29
CA LEU A 109 -4.83 12.95 -8.86
C LEU A 109 -5.26 14.28 -8.23
N ARG A 110 -4.45 14.88 -7.34
CA ARG A 110 -4.77 16.14 -6.67
C ARG A 110 -4.93 17.29 -7.67
N ALA A 111 -4.18 17.26 -8.76
CA ALA A 111 -4.28 18.26 -9.82
C ALA A 111 -5.55 18.11 -10.68
N VAL A 112 -6.04 16.89 -10.91
CA VAL A 112 -7.11 16.61 -11.89
C VAL A 112 -8.47 16.39 -11.23
N VAL A 113 -8.51 15.68 -10.10
CA VAL A 113 -9.72 15.30 -9.37
C VAL A 113 -9.66 15.67 -7.87
N PRO A 114 -9.33 16.93 -7.51
CA PRO A 114 -9.13 17.34 -6.11
C PRO A 114 -10.35 17.12 -5.21
N ASP A 115 -11.55 17.15 -5.80
CA ASP A 115 -12.82 17.08 -5.07
C ASP A 115 -13.38 15.65 -4.97
N TRP A 116 -12.73 14.69 -5.65
CA TRP A 116 -13.15 13.29 -5.58
C TRP A 116 -12.81 12.71 -4.22
N SER A 117 -13.69 11.84 -3.74
CA SER A 117 -13.49 11.10 -2.51
C SER A 117 -12.45 9.99 -2.71
N LEU A 118 -11.57 9.85 -1.74
CA LEU A 118 -10.56 8.80 -1.70
C LEU A 118 -11.03 7.65 -0.82
N ALA A 119 -11.05 6.45 -1.39
CA ALA A 119 -11.25 5.19 -0.69
C ALA A 119 -9.89 4.48 -0.59
N HIS A 120 -9.38 4.39 0.64
CA HIS A 120 -8.27 3.51 0.96
C HIS A 120 -8.85 2.19 1.47
N PRO A 121 -8.59 1.04 0.82
CA PRO A 121 -9.10 -0.24 1.27
C PRO A 121 -8.71 -0.51 2.72
N SER A 122 -9.68 -0.95 3.52
CA SER A 122 -9.44 -1.59 4.81
C SER A 122 -10.60 -2.55 5.12
N GLY A 123 -10.28 -3.79 5.51
CA GLY A 123 -11.29 -4.82 5.82
C GLY A 123 -11.90 -5.51 4.59
N GLU A 124 -12.92 -6.36 4.83
CA GLU A 124 -13.47 -7.30 3.84
C GLU A 124 -14.61 -6.72 2.95
N GLN A 125 -15.15 -5.53 3.25
CA GLN A 125 -16.38 -5.00 2.62
C GLN A 125 -16.21 -3.62 1.96
N TRP A 126 -15.00 -3.25 1.54
CA TRP A 126 -14.72 -1.89 1.08
C TRP A 126 -15.18 -1.58 -0.35
N LEU A 127 -15.56 -2.58 -1.15
CA LEU A 127 -15.87 -2.45 -2.59
C LEU A 127 -17.34 -2.10 -2.91
N THR A 128 -18.23 -2.14 -1.93
CA THR A 128 -19.67 -1.94 -2.15
C THR A 128 -20.08 -0.47 -2.03
N GLY A 129 -20.93 -0.01 -2.95
CA GLY A 129 -21.53 1.34 -2.86
C GLY A 129 -20.61 2.50 -3.24
N LEU A 130 -19.44 2.22 -3.82
CA LEU A 130 -18.53 3.23 -4.34
C LEU A 130 -18.96 3.69 -5.74
N ASP A 131 -19.15 5.00 -5.91
CA ASP A 131 -19.42 5.68 -7.19
C ASP A 131 -18.66 7.02 -7.21
N ARG A 132 -18.01 7.35 -8.33
CA ARG A 132 -17.16 8.54 -8.50
C ARG A 132 -16.13 8.77 -7.38
N VAL A 133 -15.45 7.70 -7.00
CA VAL A 133 -14.35 7.73 -6.01
C VAL A 133 -13.03 7.34 -6.66
N VAL A 134 -11.93 7.70 -5.98
CA VAL A 134 -10.60 7.17 -6.25
C VAL A 134 -10.33 6.02 -5.28
N VAL A 135 -10.10 4.81 -5.80
CA VAL A 135 -9.63 3.66 -5.04
C VAL A 135 -8.10 3.64 -5.08
N TRP A 136 -7.47 3.68 -3.90
CA TRP A 136 -6.01 3.78 -3.77
C TRP A 136 -5.39 2.47 -3.30
N LEU A 137 -4.65 1.81 -4.18
CA LEU A 137 -3.99 0.52 -3.94
C LEU A 137 -2.46 0.70 -3.92
N ASP A 138 -1.92 1.36 -2.90
CA ASP A 138 -0.47 1.47 -2.76
C ASP A 138 0.13 0.11 -2.47
N GLU A 139 1.17 -0.26 -3.22
CA GLU A 139 1.77 -1.59 -3.18
C GLU A 139 0.77 -2.70 -3.51
N LEU A 140 0.28 -2.71 -4.76
CA LEU A 140 -0.76 -3.60 -5.27
C LEU A 140 -0.58 -5.08 -4.88
N GLN A 141 0.66 -5.57 -4.80
CA GLN A 141 0.96 -6.95 -4.38
C GLN A 141 0.37 -7.34 -3.01
N GLN A 142 0.10 -6.36 -2.15
CA GLN A 142 -0.52 -6.59 -0.84
C GLN A 142 -2.03 -6.89 -0.94
N TYR A 143 -2.67 -6.54 -2.05
CA TYR A 143 -4.11 -6.76 -2.25
C TYR A 143 -4.43 -7.99 -3.09
N LEU A 144 -3.44 -8.61 -3.74
CA LEU A 144 -3.65 -9.71 -4.68
C LEU A 144 -3.70 -11.09 -4.00
N ASN A 145 -3.10 -11.23 -2.81
CA ASN A 145 -2.90 -12.51 -2.15
C ASN A 145 -4.01 -12.81 -1.12
N GLY A 146 -4.39 -14.09 -0.99
CA GLY A 146 -5.34 -14.57 0.02
C GLY A 146 -6.64 -15.10 -0.56
N ARG A 147 -7.51 -15.65 0.30
CA ARG A 147 -8.82 -16.21 -0.10
C ARG A 147 -9.80 -15.15 -0.63
N ASP A 148 -9.56 -13.90 -0.24
CA ASP A 148 -10.40 -12.72 -0.52
C ASP A 148 -9.58 -11.61 -1.23
N GLY A 149 -8.53 -11.98 -1.97
CA GLY A 149 -7.71 -11.05 -2.74
C GLY A 149 -8.50 -10.38 -3.87
N LEU A 150 -8.09 -9.16 -4.23
CA LEU A 150 -8.72 -8.37 -5.28
C LEU A 150 -8.63 -9.09 -6.64
N THR A 151 -9.77 -9.31 -7.27
CA THR A 151 -9.85 -10.01 -8.56
C THR A 151 -10.04 -9.06 -9.74
N ALA A 152 -9.76 -9.54 -10.95
CA ALA A 152 -10.10 -8.82 -12.18
C ALA A 152 -11.62 -8.53 -12.31
N SER A 153 -12.48 -9.34 -11.68
CA SER A 153 -13.92 -9.07 -11.69
C SER A 153 -14.29 -7.89 -10.80
N ASP A 154 -13.71 -7.82 -9.61
CA ASP A 154 -13.90 -6.71 -8.69
C ASP A 154 -13.46 -5.39 -9.33
N VAL A 155 -12.30 -5.40 -9.98
CA VAL A 155 -11.79 -4.23 -10.72
C VAL A 155 -12.74 -3.86 -11.86
N ARG A 156 -13.19 -4.83 -12.70
CA ARG A 156 -14.14 -4.55 -13.78
C ARG A 156 -15.44 -3.91 -13.26
N ASP A 157 -15.96 -4.39 -12.14
CA ASP A 157 -17.18 -3.84 -11.54
C ASP A 157 -16.98 -2.41 -11.03
N LEU A 158 -15.82 -2.11 -10.43
CA LEU A 158 -15.44 -0.74 -10.05
C LEU A 158 -15.35 0.18 -11.27
N LEU A 159 -14.63 -0.24 -12.31
CA LEU A 159 -14.44 0.54 -13.53
C LEU A 159 -15.78 0.84 -14.21
N GLY A 160 -16.69 -0.14 -14.28
CA GLY A 160 -18.04 0.04 -14.82
C GLY A 160 -18.92 1.05 -14.07
N ARG A 161 -18.54 1.42 -12.84
CA ARG A 161 -19.21 2.45 -12.02
C ARG A 161 -18.50 3.81 -12.09
N GLY A 162 -17.57 4.01 -13.02
CA GLY A 162 -16.83 5.27 -13.13
C GLY A 162 -15.82 5.50 -12.00
N VAL A 163 -15.38 4.44 -11.32
CA VAL A 163 -14.34 4.52 -10.28
C VAL A 163 -12.96 4.62 -10.93
N ILE A 164 -12.11 5.48 -10.37
CA ILE A 164 -10.69 5.53 -10.72
C ILE A 164 -9.94 4.62 -9.75
N VAL A 165 -9.36 3.54 -10.27
CA VAL A 165 -8.42 2.70 -9.51
C VAL A 165 -7.01 3.20 -9.79
N VAL A 166 -6.27 3.55 -8.75
CA VAL A 166 -4.83 3.82 -8.86
C VAL A 166 -4.04 2.84 -8.02
N ALA A 167 -2.88 2.44 -8.52
CA ALA A 167 -2.02 1.52 -7.81
C ALA A 167 -0.54 1.79 -8.03
N THR A 168 0.30 1.31 -7.11
CA THR A 168 1.74 1.23 -7.30
C THR A 168 2.20 -0.23 -7.27
N LEU A 169 3.25 -0.58 -8.03
CA LEU A 169 3.81 -1.93 -8.01
C LEU A 169 5.33 -1.88 -8.23
N TRP A 170 6.07 -2.82 -7.64
CA TRP A 170 7.51 -2.92 -7.88
C TRP A 170 7.77 -3.71 -9.18
N PRO A 171 8.84 -3.38 -9.94
CA PRO A 171 9.12 -4.00 -11.23
C PRO A 171 9.19 -5.53 -11.18
N HIS A 172 9.84 -6.10 -10.16
CA HIS A 172 10.00 -7.56 -10.06
C HIS A 172 8.66 -8.28 -9.87
N TYR A 173 7.70 -7.70 -9.15
CA TYR A 173 6.33 -8.23 -9.06
C TYR A 173 5.60 -8.09 -10.39
N TYR A 174 5.70 -6.92 -11.04
CA TYR A 174 5.11 -6.72 -12.37
C TYR A 174 5.60 -7.77 -13.37
N ASP A 175 6.91 -7.95 -13.46
CA ASP A 175 7.53 -8.90 -14.39
C ASP A 175 7.15 -10.35 -14.04
N THR A 176 7.04 -10.67 -12.75
CA THR A 176 6.61 -12.00 -12.27
C THR A 176 5.15 -12.29 -12.64
N TYR A 177 4.24 -11.35 -12.38
CA TYR A 177 2.81 -11.50 -12.64
C TYR A 177 2.48 -11.47 -14.13
N THR A 178 3.23 -10.71 -14.93
CA THR A 178 2.96 -10.59 -16.37
C THR A 178 3.63 -11.67 -17.22
N ARG A 179 4.54 -12.48 -16.63
CA ARG A 179 5.24 -13.55 -17.36
C ARG A 179 4.26 -14.64 -17.82
N THR A 180 4.18 -14.84 -19.14
CA THR A 180 3.40 -15.92 -19.74
C THR A 180 4.04 -17.27 -19.49
N THR A 181 3.29 -18.25 -18.96
CA THR A 181 3.72 -19.65 -18.88
C THR A 181 3.39 -20.38 -20.19
N GLN A 182 4.11 -21.46 -20.50
CA GLN A 182 3.88 -22.25 -21.73
C GLN A 182 2.62 -23.13 -21.64
N THR A 183 2.15 -23.43 -20.42
CA THR A 183 0.98 -24.26 -20.12
C THR A 183 0.09 -23.55 -19.11
N VAL A 184 -1.23 -23.61 -19.33
CA VAL A 184 -2.25 -22.98 -18.46
C VAL A 184 -2.30 -23.63 -17.08
N GLU A 185 -1.96 -24.92 -17.00
CA GLU A 185 -2.03 -25.72 -15.77
C GLU A 185 -0.95 -25.35 -14.73
N ASP A 186 0.15 -24.70 -15.14
CA ASP A 186 1.25 -24.26 -14.27
C ASP A 186 1.22 -22.74 -13.98
N ASP A 187 0.16 -22.06 -14.39
CA ASP A 187 0.08 -20.60 -14.34
C ASP A 187 -0.35 -20.08 -12.97
N ARG A 188 0.64 -20.05 -12.06
CA ARG A 188 0.44 -19.60 -10.67
C ARG A 188 -0.01 -18.15 -10.53
N PHE A 189 0.15 -17.32 -11.57
CA PHE A 189 -0.16 -15.90 -11.54
C PHE A 189 -1.24 -15.51 -12.55
N ALA A 190 -2.09 -16.45 -12.95
CA ALA A 190 -3.13 -16.20 -13.94
C ALA A 190 -4.11 -15.10 -13.50
N PHE A 191 -4.50 -15.08 -12.22
CA PHE A 191 -5.44 -14.09 -11.69
C PHE A 191 -4.86 -12.68 -11.67
N GLU A 192 -3.62 -12.55 -11.19
CA GLU A 192 -2.88 -11.30 -11.13
C GLU A 192 -2.64 -10.76 -12.54
N ARG A 193 -2.29 -11.64 -13.49
CA ARG A 193 -2.11 -11.24 -14.89
C ARG A 193 -3.41 -10.75 -15.52
N GLU A 194 -4.54 -11.44 -15.30
CA GLU A 194 -5.84 -10.98 -15.81
C GLU A 194 -6.24 -9.63 -15.20
N LEU A 195 -5.94 -9.40 -13.92
CA LEU A 195 -6.17 -8.10 -13.28
C LEU A 195 -5.28 -7.01 -13.88
N LEU A 196 -3.98 -7.29 -14.06
CA LEU A 196 -3.03 -6.32 -14.61
C LEU A 196 -3.32 -5.93 -16.07
N LYS A 197 -3.98 -6.80 -16.84
CA LYS A 197 -4.47 -6.46 -18.20
C LYS A 197 -5.50 -5.32 -18.21
N LEU A 198 -6.15 -5.05 -17.09
CA LEU A 198 -7.11 -3.95 -16.97
C LEU A 198 -6.42 -2.60 -16.73
N ALA A 199 -5.15 -2.60 -16.34
CA ALA A 199 -4.41 -1.39 -16.00
C ALA A 199 -3.74 -0.76 -17.22
N THR A 200 -3.80 0.57 -17.31
CA THR A 200 -2.85 1.37 -18.08
C THR A 200 -1.61 1.58 -17.23
N VAL A 201 -0.46 1.10 -17.73
CA VAL A 201 0.79 1.02 -16.96
C VAL A 201 1.74 2.15 -17.34
N VAL A 202 2.13 2.95 -16.36
CA VAL A 202 3.16 3.99 -16.48
C VAL A 202 4.40 3.56 -15.70
N ARG A 203 5.58 3.68 -16.32
CA ARG A 203 6.86 3.29 -15.68
C ARG A 203 7.60 4.53 -15.20
N LEU A 204 7.98 4.52 -13.92
CA LEU A 204 8.80 5.56 -13.32
C LEU A 204 10.26 5.07 -13.19
N GLY A 205 11.17 5.81 -13.81
CA GLY A 205 12.61 5.58 -13.71
C GLY A 205 13.15 5.84 -12.31
N THR A 206 14.25 5.18 -11.98
CA THR A 206 14.94 5.32 -10.69
C THR A 206 15.53 6.72 -10.52
N ASP A 207 16.26 7.18 -11.55
CA ASP A 207 16.99 8.43 -11.51
C ASP A 207 16.18 9.58 -12.10
N PHE A 208 16.49 10.79 -11.65
CA PHE A 208 15.93 11.99 -12.26
C PHE A 208 16.54 12.17 -13.65
N THR A 209 15.70 12.49 -14.63
CA THR A 209 16.21 12.95 -15.93
C THR A 209 16.94 14.29 -15.80
N ALA A 210 17.62 14.72 -16.85
CA ALA A 210 18.25 16.05 -16.87
C ALA A 210 17.21 17.17 -16.65
N ALA A 211 16.01 17.02 -17.23
CA ALA A 211 14.94 18.00 -17.09
C ALA A 211 14.34 17.99 -15.67
N GLU A 212 14.17 16.81 -15.08
CA GLU A 212 13.75 16.66 -13.67
C GLU A 212 14.78 17.25 -12.71
N THR A 213 16.06 17.05 -13.00
CA THR A 213 17.17 17.60 -12.21
C THR A 213 17.19 19.13 -12.27
N GLU A 214 16.97 19.73 -13.45
CA GLU A 214 16.87 21.18 -13.58
C GLU A 214 15.69 21.74 -12.77
N ARG A 215 14.54 21.07 -12.78
CA ARG A 215 13.38 21.45 -11.96
C ARG A 215 13.69 21.32 -10.47
N ALA A 216 14.36 20.26 -10.06
CA ALA A 216 14.79 20.06 -8.68
C ALA A 216 15.78 21.16 -8.23
N GLN A 217 16.73 21.53 -9.08
CA GLN A 217 17.69 22.60 -8.79
C GLN A 217 17.01 23.96 -8.60
N LYS A 218 15.98 24.26 -9.41
CA LYS A 218 15.17 25.47 -9.22
C LYS A 218 14.44 25.46 -7.88
N ALA A 219 13.83 24.33 -7.51
CA ALA A 219 13.14 24.17 -6.23
C ALA A 219 14.10 24.19 -5.02
N ALA A 220 15.32 23.68 -5.17
CA ALA A 220 16.36 23.71 -4.15
C ALA A 220 16.83 25.12 -3.75
N THR A 221 16.43 26.16 -4.49
CA THR A 221 16.66 27.56 -4.08
C THR A 221 15.86 27.96 -2.83
N HIS A 222 14.78 27.25 -2.53
CA HIS A 222 13.88 27.51 -1.40
C HIS A 222 13.60 26.27 -0.53
N ASP A 223 13.94 25.06 -0.98
CA ASP A 223 13.87 23.84 -0.17
C ASP A 223 15.28 23.25 0.09
N ASP A 224 15.72 23.33 1.34
CA ASP A 224 17.02 22.82 1.79
C ASP A 224 17.15 21.30 1.63
N ARG A 225 16.04 20.56 1.71
CA ARG A 225 16.04 19.09 1.57
C ARG A 225 16.26 18.69 0.12
N LEU A 226 15.71 19.46 -0.83
CA LEU A 226 15.99 19.25 -2.25
C LEU A 226 17.45 19.53 -2.58
N ARG A 227 18.03 20.58 -1.99
CA ARG A 227 19.47 20.87 -2.14
C ARG A 227 20.31 19.72 -1.62
N HIS A 228 20.03 19.26 -0.40
CA HIS A 228 20.74 18.13 0.21
C HIS A 228 20.59 16.85 -0.62
N ALA A 229 19.39 16.57 -1.14
CA ALA A 229 19.13 15.40 -1.97
C ALA A 229 19.87 15.44 -3.31
N LEU A 230 20.07 16.62 -3.90
CA LEU A 230 20.84 16.80 -5.14
C LEU A 230 22.36 16.63 -4.95
N GLU A 231 22.86 16.81 -3.73
CA GLU A 231 24.28 16.65 -3.41
C GLU A 231 24.68 15.20 -3.11
N ALA A 232 23.70 14.35 -2.79
CA ALA A 232 23.91 12.94 -2.52
C ALA A 232 24.35 12.17 -3.78
N LYS A 233 25.26 11.20 -3.61
CA LYS A 233 25.83 10.42 -4.72
C LYS A 233 25.40 8.95 -4.73
N ASP A 234 25.13 8.39 -3.55
CA ASP A 234 24.89 6.95 -3.39
C ASP A 234 23.40 6.58 -3.51
N PHE A 235 22.52 7.59 -3.61
CA PHE A 235 21.06 7.43 -3.66
C PHE A 235 20.46 8.44 -4.64
N GLY A 236 19.35 8.07 -5.28
CA GLY A 236 18.58 8.98 -6.12
C GLY A 236 17.88 10.07 -5.30
N VAL A 237 17.61 11.23 -5.92
CA VAL A 237 17.00 12.40 -5.26
C VAL A 237 15.73 12.03 -4.48
N ALA A 238 14.79 11.32 -5.10
CA ALA A 238 13.56 10.88 -4.43
C ALA A 238 13.82 9.94 -3.25
N GLN A 239 14.84 9.09 -3.33
CA GLN A 239 15.19 8.14 -2.27
C GLN A 239 15.79 8.87 -1.06
N VAL A 240 16.64 9.87 -1.29
CA VAL A 240 17.16 10.72 -0.22
C VAL A 240 16.04 11.50 0.45
N LEU A 241 15.14 12.08 -0.35
CA LEU A 241 13.96 12.77 0.19
C LEU A 241 13.10 11.83 1.02
N ALA A 242 12.95 10.57 0.61
CA ALA A 242 12.23 9.53 1.37
C ALA A 242 13.01 8.97 2.57
N ALA A 243 14.12 9.60 2.97
CA ALA A 243 14.98 9.21 4.08
C ALA A 243 15.60 7.79 3.94
N ALA A 244 15.76 7.28 2.71
CA ALA A 244 16.41 5.98 2.49
C ALA A 244 17.81 5.88 3.10
N PRO A 245 18.70 6.89 3.00
CA PRO A 245 20.02 6.83 3.64
C PRO A 245 19.95 6.63 5.16
N GLN A 246 19.00 7.30 5.84
CA GLN A 246 18.82 7.19 7.28
C GLN A 246 18.30 5.81 7.68
N ILE A 247 17.42 5.23 6.86
CA ILE A 247 16.90 3.87 7.08
C ILE A 247 18.04 2.85 6.98
N VAL A 248 18.89 2.96 5.96
CA VAL A 248 20.06 2.09 5.80
C VAL A 248 21.04 2.29 6.96
N HIS A 249 21.36 3.54 7.31
CA HIS A 249 22.26 3.83 8.42
C HIS A 249 21.74 3.30 9.76
N ARG A 250 20.42 3.40 10.02
CA ARG A 250 19.77 2.82 11.22
C ARG A 250 19.93 1.30 11.23
N TRP A 251 19.77 0.63 10.10
CA TRP A 251 19.96 -0.82 10.00
C TRP A 251 21.42 -1.24 10.22
N GLU A 252 22.38 -0.54 9.60
CA GLU A 252 23.81 -0.84 9.69
C GLU A 252 24.37 -0.64 11.12
N ASN A 253 23.86 0.35 11.85
CA ASN A 253 24.31 0.70 13.20
C ASN A 253 23.42 0.10 14.30
N ALA A 254 22.47 -0.77 13.94
CA ALA A 254 21.63 -1.46 14.90
C ALA A 254 22.44 -2.48 15.72
N SER A 255 22.03 -2.71 16.97
CA SER A 255 22.54 -3.85 17.75
C SER A 255 22.24 -5.17 17.03
N GLY A 256 22.99 -6.24 17.34
CA GLY A 256 22.81 -7.56 16.71
C GLY A 256 21.35 -8.04 16.67
N TYR A 257 20.65 -7.95 17.80
CA TYR A 257 19.23 -8.33 17.90
C TYR A 257 18.29 -7.40 17.12
N ALA A 258 18.53 -6.08 17.18
CA ALA A 258 17.72 -5.12 16.44
C ALA A 258 17.88 -5.28 14.93
N ARG A 259 19.12 -5.45 14.46
CA ARG A 259 19.41 -5.76 13.05
C ARG A 259 18.76 -7.07 12.64
N ALA A 260 18.79 -8.10 13.49
CA ALA A 260 18.13 -9.38 13.22
C ALA A 260 16.61 -9.25 13.08
N VAL A 261 15.94 -8.46 13.93
CA VAL A 261 14.50 -8.16 13.81
C VAL A 261 14.19 -7.39 12.53
N LEU A 262 14.98 -6.35 12.22
CA LEU A 262 14.81 -5.57 11.00
C LEU A 262 15.01 -6.43 9.73
N THR A 263 16.03 -7.28 9.70
CA THR A 263 16.28 -8.20 8.57
C THR A 263 15.16 -9.24 8.46
N ALA A 264 14.68 -9.80 9.57
CA ALA A 264 13.54 -10.71 9.55
C ALA A 264 12.27 -10.04 8.99
N ALA A 265 12.04 -8.75 9.31
CA ALA A 265 10.94 -7.99 8.77
C ALA A 265 11.09 -7.75 7.25
N MET A 266 12.30 -7.41 6.78
CA MET A 266 12.60 -7.28 5.36
C MET A 266 12.32 -8.60 4.61
N ASP A 267 12.77 -9.73 5.14
CA ASP A 267 12.55 -11.03 4.52
C ASP A 267 11.07 -11.43 4.51
N CYS A 268 10.29 -11.06 5.54
CA CYS A 268 8.84 -11.26 5.51
C CYS A 268 8.20 -10.52 4.31
N VAL A 269 8.61 -9.28 4.03
CA VAL A 269 8.11 -8.52 2.87
C VAL A 269 8.56 -9.15 1.56
N LEU A 270 9.83 -9.56 1.46
CA LEU A 270 10.38 -10.20 0.24
C LEU A 270 9.76 -11.57 -0.04
N LEU A 271 9.33 -12.29 1.00
CA LEU A 271 8.65 -13.58 0.88
C LEU A 271 7.13 -13.44 0.71
N GLY A 272 6.60 -12.22 0.60
CA GLY A 272 5.18 -11.96 0.35
C GLY A 272 4.27 -12.17 1.57
N ALA A 273 4.80 -12.09 2.78
CA ALA A 273 4.00 -12.18 3.99
C ALA A 273 2.95 -11.05 4.04
N GLN A 274 1.72 -11.44 4.32
CA GLN A 274 0.60 -10.50 4.43
C GLN A 274 0.76 -9.60 5.65
N GLN A 275 0.47 -8.31 5.46
CA GLN A 275 0.62 -7.29 6.50
C GLN A 275 -0.71 -7.03 7.22
N PRO A 276 -0.69 -6.69 8.53
CA PRO A 276 0.48 -6.57 9.38
C PRO A 276 1.03 -7.94 9.82
N VAL A 277 2.36 -8.13 9.76
CA VAL A 277 2.99 -9.36 10.24
C VAL A 277 3.00 -9.38 11.78
N PRO A 278 2.51 -10.45 12.45
CA PRO A 278 2.50 -10.53 13.90
C PRO A 278 3.91 -10.53 14.50
N ALA A 279 4.09 -9.82 15.64
CA ALA A 279 5.39 -9.70 16.31
C ALA A 279 6.03 -11.06 16.65
N GLU A 280 5.22 -12.08 16.96
CA GLU A 280 5.70 -13.44 17.26
C GLU A 280 6.39 -14.11 16.05
N VAL A 281 6.04 -13.73 14.82
CA VAL A 281 6.77 -14.18 13.62
C VAL A 281 8.19 -13.64 13.64
N PHE A 282 8.38 -12.35 13.97
CA PHE A 282 9.71 -11.77 14.10
C PHE A 282 10.47 -12.35 15.29
N ARG A 283 9.81 -12.61 16.42
CA ARG A 283 10.42 -13.25 17.60
C ARG A 283 10.97 -14.63 17.24
N ALA A 284 10.24 -15.40 16.43
CA ALA A 284 10.66 -16.71 15.97
C ALA A 284 11.75 -16.66 14.89
N ALA A 285 11.70 -15.70 13.97
CA ALA A 285 12.62 -15.62 12.83
C ALA A 285 13.96 -14.94 13.15
N ALA A 286 13.95 -13.88 13.96
CA ALA A 286 15.13 -13.08 14.27
C ALA A 286 16.34 -13.90 14.77
N PRO A 287 16.20 -14.93 15.62
CA PRO A 287 17.33 -15.77 16.05
C PRO A 287 18.12 -16.42 14.91
N GLY A 288 17.50 -16.61 13.73
CA GLY A 288 18.16 -17.11 12.52
C GLY A 288 19.22 -16.17 11.94
N TYR A 289 19.08 -14.86 12.19
CA TYR A 289 20.03 -13.84 11.73
C TYR A 289 21.09 -13.47 12.78
N CYS A 290 20.93 -13.97 14.01
CA CYS A 290 21.92 -13.80 15.07
C CYS A 290 23.11 -14.76 14.89
N THR A 291 24.27 -14.37 15.40
CA THR A 291 25.41 -15.25 15.57
C THR A 291 25.17 -16.28 16.69
N PRO A 292 25.93 -17.40 16.74
CA PRO A 292 25.85 -18.33 17.87
C PRO A 292 26.11 -17.68 19.23
N ALA A 293 27.04 -16.71 19.30
CA ALA A 293 27.36 -16.00 20.53
C ALA A 293 26.20 -15.11 21.00
N GLU A 294 25.56 -14.37 20.08
CA GLU A 294 24.36 -13.58 20.40
C GLU A 294 23.21 -14.49 20.86
N ARG A 295 22.97 -15.64 20.22
CA ARG A 295 21.93 -16.56 20.70
C ARG A 295 22.20 -17.08 22.12
N ALA A 296 23.45 -17.42 22.43
CA ALA A 296 23.82 -17.94 23.75
C ALA A 296 23.77 -16.86 24.85
N GLY A 297 24.03 -15.60 24.50
CA GLY A 297 24.09 -14.46 25.41
C GLY A 297 22.84 -13.58 25.42
N ALA A 298 21.71 -14.04 24.89
CA ALA A 298 20.50 -13.25 24.77
C ALA A 298 19.93 -12.85 26.15
N PRO A 299 19.81 -11.55 26.48
CA PRO A 299 19.14 -11.13 27.71
C PRO A 299 17.64 -11.46 27.64
N PRO A 300 16.93 -11.63 28.77
CA PRO A 300 15.51 -12.01 28.76
C PRO A 300 14.59 -11.07 27.99
N ASP A 301 14.96 -9.78 27.87
CA ASP A 301 14.19 -8.72 27.20
C ASP A 301 14.77 -8.31 25.83
N TRP A 302 15.59 -9.19 25.22
CA TRP A 302 16.27 -8.90 23.95
C TRP A 302 15.29 -8.51 22.85
N PHE A 303 14.14 -9.19 22.76
CA PHE A 303 13.19 -9.02 21.67
C PHE A 303 12.41 -7.72 21.83
N GLU A 304 11.95 -7.42 23.04
CA GLU A 304 11.21 -6.20 23.35
C GLU A 304 12.07 -4.96 23.08
N LYS A 305 13.35 -5.00 23.46
CA LYS A 305 14.32 -3.92 23.15
C LYS A 305 14.59 -3.81 21.64
N ALA A 306 14.77 -4.93 20.96
CA ALA A 306 15.00 -4.95 19.52
C ALA A 306 13.79 -4.43 18.73
N LEU A 307 12.58 -4.84 19.13
CA LEU A 307 11.32 -4.40 18.53
C LEU A 307 11.09 -2.91 18.79
N ALA A 308 11.32 -2.43 20.03
CA ALA A 308 11.23 -1.01 20.34
C ALA A 308 12.24 -0.16 19.55
N TYR A 309 13.42 -0.69 19.24
CA TYR A 309 14.37 -0.04 18.34
C TYR A 309 13.92 -0.08 16.87
N ALA A 310 13.13 -1.08 16.45
CA ALA A 310 12.71 -1.24 15.05
C ALA A 310 11.46 -0.42 14.69
N THR A 311 10.61 -0.13 15.67
CA THR A 311 9.39 0.71 15.53
C THR A 311 9.66 2.20 15.78
#